data_AF-A0A0H5CYD8-F1
#
_entry.id   AF-A0A0H5CYD8-F1
#
_cell.length_a   1.000
_cell.length_b   1.000
_cell.length_c   1.000
_cell.angle_alpha   90.00
_cell.angle_beta   90.00
_cell.angle_gamma   90.00
#
_symmetry.space_group_name_H-M   'P 1'
#
loop_
_entity.id
_entity.type
_entity.pdbx_description
1 polymer ?
#
loop_
_entity_poly.entity_id
_entity_poly.type
_entity_poly.pdbx_seq_one_letter_code
_entity_poly.pdbx_strand_id
1 'polypeptide(L)' 'MTMDLTVLDNAQMMGAVAAGDEVTLMLVQSEDGMYAIGAMMPN' A
#
# COMPACT_ATOMS: atom_id res chain seq x y z
N MET A 1 4.82 -15.04 1.65
CA MET A 1 5.88 -14.29 2.36
C MET A 1 5.24 -13.02 2.87
N THR A 2 5.49 -12.63 4.11
CA THR A 2 4.87 -11.47 4.76
C THR A 2 5.94 -10.40 4.99
N MET A 3 5.60 -9.13 4.81
CA MET A 3 6.48 -8.00 5.07
C MET A 3 5.68 -6.79 5.54
N ASP A 4 6.33 -5.91 6.28
CA ASP A 4 5.77 -4.62 6.67
C ASP A 4 6.16 -3.56 5.63
N LEU A 5 5.18 -2.79 5.16
CA LEU A 5 5.37 -1.71 4.20
C LEU A 5 4.82 -0.42 4.80
N THR A 6 5.56 0.67 4.66
CA THR A 6 5.10 2.00 5.10
C THR A 6 3.97 2.47 4.21
N VAL A 7 2.89 2.97 4.80
CA VAL A 7 1.82 3.65 4.07
C VAL A 7 2.13 5.14 4.05
N LEU A 8 2.14 5.75 2.86
CA LEU A 8 2.37 7.19 2.75
C LEU A 8 1.16 7.97 3.30
N ASP A 9 1.39 9.15 3.88
CA ASP A 9 0.32 10.00 4.41
C ASP A 9 -0.69 10.43 3.32
N ASN A 10 -0.22 10.53 2.08
CA ASN A 10 -1.03 10.85 0.91
C ASN A 10 -1.49 9.59 0.13
N ALA A 11 -1.37 8.40 0.72
CA ALA A 11 -1.77 7.17 0.07
C ALA A 11 -3.27 7.18 -0.23
N GLN A 12 -3.63 6.85 -1.47
CA GLN A 12 -5.03 6.80 -1.88
C GLN A 12 -5.68 5.47 -1.51
N MET A 13 -6.67 5.51 -0.63
CA MET A 13 -7.47 4.35 -0.21
C MET A 13 -8.79 4.36 -0.98
N MET A 14 -8.97 3.46 -1.94
CA MET A 14 -10.20 3.41 -2.75
C MET A 14 -11.24 2.44 -2.15
N GLY A 15 -11.70 2.74 -0.93
CA GLY A 15 -12.71 1.95 -0.23
C GLY A 15 -12.28 1.52 1.17
N ALA A 16 -13.07 0.64 1.79
CA ALA A 16 -12.69 0.00 3.04
C ALA A 16 -11.81 -1.22 2.72
N VAL A 17 -10.68 -1.34 3.42
CA VAL A 17 -9.80 -2.51 3.38
C VAL A 17 -9.71 -3.07 4.79
N ALA A 18 -9.92 -4.37 4.94
CA ALA A 18 -9.82 -5.11 6.19
C ALA A 18 -8.70 -6.15 6.13
N ALA A 19 -8.32 -6.66 7.31
CA ALA A 19 -7.33 -7.72 7.39
C ALA A 19 -7.86 -8.99 6.72
N GLY A 20 -7.09 -9.55 5.79
CA GLY A 20 -7.45 -10.74 5.01
C GLY A 20 -8.00 -10.43 3.62
N ASP A 21 -8.23 -9.16 3.28
CA ASP A 21 -8.68 -8.77 1.95
C ASP A 21 -7.59 -8.93 0.90
N GLU A 22 -7.99 -9.37 -0.29
CA GLU A 22 -7.15 -9.31 -1.47
C GLU A 22 -7.20 -7.88 -2.04
N VAL A 23 -6.03 -7.27 -2.19
CA VAL A 23 -5.92 -5.88 -2.63
C VAL A 23 -4.87 -5.74 -3.71
N THR A 24 -5.07 -4.78 -4.60
CA THR A 24 -4.04 -4.29 -5.52
C THR A 24 -3.35 -3.09 -4.87
N LEU A 25 -2.02 -3.16 -4.72
CA LEU A 25 -1.19 -2.11 -4.16
C LEU A 25 -0.43 -1.37 -5.26
N MET A 26 -0.40 -0.04 -5.19
CA MET A 26 0.55 0.78 -5.94
C MET A 26 1.72 1.14 -5.02
N LEU A 27 2.91 0.66 -5.37
CA LEU A 27 4.13 0.94 -4.61
C LEU A 27 4.90 2.09 -5.26
N VAL A 28 5.37 3.01 -4.44
CA VAL A 28 6.24 4.12 -4.84
C VAL A 28 7.60 3.88 -4.20
N GLN A 29 8.65 3.87 -5.02
CA GLN A 29 10.02 3.84 -4.51
C GLN A 29 10.39 5.24 -4.02
N SER A 30 10.81 5.31 -2.77
CA SER A 30 11.30 6.51 -2.13
C SER A 30 12.78 6.74 -2.45
N GLU A 31 13.29 7.94 -2.19
CA GLU A 31 14.68 8.33 -2.49
C GLU A 31 15.73 7.51 -1.72
N ASP A 32 15.33 6.90 -0.59
CA ASP A 32 16.12 5.96 0.21
C ASP A 32 16.16 4.53 -0.38
N GLY A 33 15.49 4.30 -1.52
CA GLY A 33 15.39 3.03 -2.19
C GLY A 33 14.30 2.10 -1.65
N MET A 34 13.56 2.52 -0.61
CA MET A 34 12.50 1.73 0.03
C MET A 34 11.17 1.91 -0.68
N TYR A 35 10.35 0.86 -0.71
CA TYR A 35 9.00 0.92 -1.26
C TYR A 35 7.98 1.29 -0.18
N ALA A 36 7.12 2.25 -0.51
CA ALA A 36 5.99 2.65 0.31
C ALA A 36 4.68 2.51 -0.49
N ILE A 37 3.58 2.32 0.22
CA ILE A 37 2.26 2.18 -0.38
C ILE A 37 1.74 3.59 -0.72
N GLY A 38 1.54 3.84 -2.01
CA GLY A 38 0.95 5.08 -2.54
C GLY A 38 -0.53 4.97 -2.89
N ALA A 39 -1.04 3.75 -3.11
CA ALA A 39 -2.48 3.50 -3.20
C ALA A 39 -2.84 2.06 -2.86
N MET A 40 -4.05 1.85 -2.34
CA MET A 40 -4.65 0.55 -2.09
C MET A 40 -6.04 0.49 -2.71
N MET A 41 -6.28 -0.56 -3.50
CA MET A 41 -7.55 -0.80 -4.17
C MET A 41 -8.04 -2.20 -3.80
N PRO A 42 -9.28 -2.35 -3.30
CA PRO A 42 -9.88 -3.66 -3.08
C PRO A 42 -10.09 -4.37 -4.43
N ASN A 43 -9.94 -5.70 -4.44
CA ASN A 43 -10.29 -6.54 -5.59
C ASN A 43 -11.78 -6.93 -5.56
#